data_AF-A0A218P0A0-F1
#
_entry.id   AF-A0A218P0A0-F1
#
_cell.length_a   1.000
_cell.length_b   1.000
_cell.length_c   1.000
_cell.angle_alpha   90.00
_cell.angle_beta   90.00
_cell.angle_gamma   90.00
#
_symmetry.space_group_name_H-M   'P 1'
#
loop_
_entity.id
_entity.type
_entity.pdbx_description
1 polymer ?
#
loop_
_entity_poly.entity_id
_entity_poly.type
_entity_poly.pdbx_seq_one_letter_code
_entity_poly.pdbx_strand_id
1 'polypeptide(L)'
;MNLIVHHWDTDGVTSAALLVKALALEDFTNMTAPIGEFSFDERIWGAVGRAKRLYVLDFNVPGEAEKVEVPTLFIDHHTQPRIRNPLVEQVNPSLGGEYYPSCSLVVSEHFGIWNAWSALGVVGDIGERAFELEKVRTLLEREGISRDEALRLVELVDSNYIAMEREAVEEAVRVLLNNDIKGLLEYEPWVKKAEAIREAIEEATSNPEERNGFAIVRFESPFNVISKVARKLVWEMKYRGAVVVNGNFHGNAQVYFRVSGEEAERTDMAELIERVRALGTNTGGKREVMGCVCEKGKTNDVLSIIEEYLR
;
A
#
# COMPACT_ATOMS: atom_id res chain seq x y z
N MET A 1 7.61 -27.11 1.10
CA MET A 1 7.53 -25.67 0.86
C MET A 1 6.10 -25.25 0.53
N ASN A 2 5.51 -24.54 1.49
CA ASN A 2 4.33 -23.69 1.29
C ASN A 2 4.81 -22.34 0.76
N LEU A 3 4.15 -21.80 -0.26
CA LEU A 3 4.46 -20.47 -0.79
C LEU A 3 3.34 -19.51 -0.38
N ILE A 4 3.71 -18.37 0.19
CA ILE A 4 2.81 -17.27 0.51
C ILE A 4 3.16 -16.11 -0.41
N VAL A 5 2.20 -15.59 -1.15
CA VAL A 5 2.33 -14.33 -1.89
C VAL A 5 1.39 -13.32 -1.26
N HIS A 6 1.91 -12.16 -0.85
CA HIS A 6 1.12 -11.16 -0.16
C HIS A 6 1.40 -9.74 -0.67
N HIS A 7 0.42 -8.86 -0.45
CA HIS A 7 0.60 -7.43 -0.68
C HIS A 7 1.65 -6.83 0.27
N TRP A 8 2.23 -5.69 -0.11
CA TRP A 8 3.46 -5.18 0.48
C TRP A 8 3.25 -4.27 1.69
N ASP A 9 2.01 -3.88 1.98
CA ASP A 9 1.68 -3.03 3.12
C ASP A 9 1.40 -3.82 4.40
N THR A 10 1.02 -3.10 5.45
CA THR A 10 0.74 -3.70 6.75
C THR A 10 -0.36 -4.76 6.70
N ASP A 11 -1.42 -4.61 5.90
CA ASP A 11 -2.49 -5.61 5.88
C ASP A 11 -2.05 -6.91 5.21
N GLY A 12 -1.33 -6.84 4.11
CA GLY A 12 -0.72 -8.02 3.48
C GLY A 12 0.30 -8.72 4.37
N VAL A 13 1.21 -7.96 5.02
CA VAL A 13 2.25 -8.51 5.90
C VAL A 13 1.62 -9.16 7.15
N THR A 14 0.64 -8.50 7.79
CA THR A 14 -0.05 -9.06 8.97
C THR A 14 -0.93 -10.25 8.61
N SER A 15 -1.59 -10.24 7.44
CA SER A 15 -2.33 -11.39 6.90
C SER A 15 -1.43 -12.61 6.72
N ALA A 16 -0.23 -12.43 6.18
CA ALA A 16 0.76 -13.51 6.04
C ALA A 16 1.21 -14.06 7.40
N ALA A 17 1.52 -13.20 8.37
CA ALA A 17 1.90 -13.62 9.72
C ALA A 17 0.75 -14.36 10.44
N LEU A 18 -0.49 -13.90 10.29
CA LEU A 18 -1.70 -14.56 10.81
C LEU A 18 -1.89 -15.95 10.20
N LEU A 19 -1.74 -16.09 8.88
CA LEU A 19 -1.83 -17.39 8.20
C LEU A 19 -0.78 -18.37 8.72
N VAL A 20 0.49 -17.94 8.81
CA VAL A 20 1.59 -18.78 9.32
C VAL A 20 1.28 -19.27 10.73
N LYS A 21 0.79 -18.38 11.60
CA LYS A 21 0.41 -18.72 12.98
C LYS A 21 -0.80 -19.65 13.04
N ALA A 22 -1.84 -19.39 12.25
CA ALA A 22 -3.06 -20.19 12.22
C ALA A 22 -2.82 -21.64 11.77
N LEU A 23 -1.94 -21.82 10.79
CA LEU A 23 -1.64 -23.12 10.22
C LEU A 23 -0.39 -23.79 10.82
N ALA A 24 0.26 -23.14 11.79
CA ALA A 24 1.53 -23.56 12.39
C ALA A 24 2.57 -23.96 11.31
N LEU A 25 2.74 -23.10 10.30
CA LEU A 25 3.64 -23.40 9.17
C LEU A 25 5.11 -23.28 9.61
N GLU A 26 5.81 -24.41 9.66
CA GLU A 26 7.26 -24.44 9.93
C GLU A 26 8.12 -24.25 8.67
N ASP A 27 7.70 -24.82 7.52
CA ASP A 27 8.38 -24.71 6.22
C ASP A 27 7.54 -23.87 5.24
N PHE A 28 7.82 -22.57 5.21
CA PHE A 28 7.23 -21.62 4.26
C PHE A 28 8.27 -20.69 3.64
N THR A 29 7.95 -20.23 2.45
CA THR A 29 8.58 -19.08 1.81
C THR A 29 7.49 -18.06 1.56
N ASN A 30 7.70 -16.80 1.93
CA ASN A 30 6.83 -15.70 1.56
C ASN A 30 7.51 -14.78 0.56
N MET A 31 6.71 -14.20 -0.33
CA MET A 31 7.16 -13.32 -1.39
C MET A 31 6.12 -12.21 -1.56
N THR A 32 6.56 -11.03 -1.99
CA THR A 32 5.66 -9.97 -2.44
C THR A 32 5.93 -9.66 -3.90
N ALA A 33 5.00 -9.03 -4.62
CA ALA A 33 5.22 -8.60 -6.00
C ALA A 33 6.19 -7.41 -6.07
N PRO A 34 6.70 -7.02 -7.25
CA PRO A 34 7.35 -5.73 -7.40
C PRO A 34 6.44 -4.62 -6.85
N ILE A 35 6.99 -3.76 -6.00
CA ILE A 35 6.19 -2.75 -5.29
C ILE A 35 5.57 -1.79 -6.31
N GLY A 36 4.23 -1.69 -6.28
CA GLY A 36 3.46 -0.90 -7.23
C GLY A 36 2.96 -1.69 -8.46
N GLU A 37 3.26 -2.98 -8.57
CA GLU A 37 2.79 -3.85 -9.64
C GLU A 37 1.81 -4.91 -9.13
N PHE A 38 0.62 -4.98 -9.71
CA PHE A 38 -0.40 -5.98 -9.38
C PHE A 38 -0.30 -7.19 -10.31
N SER A 39 0.85 -7.88 -10.28
CA SER A 39 1.10 -9.08 -11.08
C SER A 39 2.14 -9.99 -10.44
N PHE A 40 2.20 -11.25 -10.90
CA PHE A 40 3.27 -12.16 -10.51
C PHE A 40 4.45 -12.03 -11.49
N ASP A 41 5.63 -11.72 -10.95
CA ASP A 41 6.87 -11.68 -11.73
C ASP A 41 7.50 -13.08 -11.88
N GLU A 42 8.59 -13.16 -12.64
CA GLU A 42 9.30 -14.43 -12.88
C GLU A 42 9.77 -15.10 -11.59
N ARG A 43 10.12 -14.30 -10.56
CA ARG A 43 10.55 -14.80 -9.24
C ARG A 43 9.40 -15.56 -8.58
N ILE A 44 8.21 -14.95 -8.55
CA ILE A 44 7.00 -15.56 -7.98
C ILE A 44 6.60 -16.78 -8.81
N TRP A 45 6.51 -16.67 -10.13
CA TRP A 45 6.13 -17.81 -10.99
C TRP A 45 7.08 -19.00 -10.85
N GLY A 46 8.39 -18.75 -10.78
CA GLY A 46 9.38 -19.79 -10.53
C GLY A 46 9.17 -20.48 -9.18
N ALA A 47 8.78 -19.74 -8.13
CA ALA A 47 8.47 -20.31 -6.83
C ALA A 47 7.14 -21.08 -6.82
N VAL A 48 6.10 -20.58 -7.51
CA VAL A 48 4.81 -21.27 -7.68
C VAL A 48 5.02 -22.64 -8.30
N GLY A 49 5.84 -22.75 -9.35
CA GLY A 49 6.15 -24.03 -10.01
C GLY A 49 6.88 -25.06 -9.13
N ARG A 50 7.40 -24.66 -7.96
CA ARG A 50 8.05 -25.56 -6.98
C ARG A 50 7.23 -25.75 -5.70
N ALA A 51 6.14 -25.00 -5.54
CA ALA A 51 5.33 -25.00 -4.33
C ALA A 51 4.43 -26.25 -4.26
N LYS A 52 4.24 -26.79 -3.06
CA LYS A 52 3.23 -27.83 -2.83
C LYS A 52 1.82 -27.24 -2.69
N ARG A 53 1.77 -26.01 -2.17
CA ARG A 53 0.56 -25.23 -1.94
C ARG A 53 0.92 -23.75 -2.00
N LEU A 54 0.04 -22.96 -2.61
CA LEU A 54 0.14 -21.52 -2.70
C LEU A 54 -0.92 -20.88 -1.79
N TYR A 55 -0.55 -19.77 -1.17
CA TYR A 55 -1.45 -18.88 -0.46
C TYR A 55 -1.29 -17.49 -1.07
N VAL A 56 -2.37 -16.86 -1.47
CA VAL A 56 -2.37 -15.46 -1.96
C VAL A 56 -3.19 -14.64 -0.99
N LEU A 57 -2.59 -13.61 -0.40
CA LEU A 57 -3.17 -12.85 0.70
C LEU A 57 -3.15 -11.35 0.37
N ASP A 58 -4.31 -10.71 0.50
CA ASP A 58 -4.48 -9.26 0.33
C ASP A 58 -4.02 -8.71 -1.04
N PHE A 59 -3.87 -9.59 -2.02
CA PHE A 59 -3.28 -9.21 -3.30
C PHE A 59 -4.27 -9.47 -4.42
N ASN A 60 -4.92 -8.39 -4.87
CA ASN A 60 -6.00 -8.42 -5.86
C ASN A 60 -5.49 -8.75 -7.27
N VAL A 61 -5.08 -10.01 -7.48
CA VAL A 61 -4.56 -10.55 -8.73
C VAL A 61 -5.34 -11.79 -9.19
N PRO A 62 -6.68 -11.72 -9.32
CA PRO A 62 -7.50 -12.86 -9.73
C PRO A 62 -7.05 -13.44 -11.08
N GLY A 63 -6.59 -12.60 -12.00
CA GLY A 63 -6.07 -13.03 -13.30
C GLY A 63 -4.79 -13.87 -13.22
N GLU A 64 -3.96 -13.68 -12.20
CA GLU A 64 -2.80 -14.55 -11.96
C GLU A 64 -3.22 -15.85 -11.28
N ALA A 65 -4.15 -15.77 -10.33
CA ALA A 65 -4.72 -16.94 -9.68
C ALA A 65 -5.41 -17.90 -10.67
N GLU A 66 -6.01 -17.39 -11.77
CA GLU A 66 -6.57 -18.26 -12.82
C GLU A 66 -5.52 -19.16 -13.49
N LYS A 67 -4.24 -18.76 -13.49
CA LYS A 67 -3.16 -19.45 -14.21
C LYS A 67 -2.38 -20.45 -13.36
N VAL A 68 -2.64 -20.53 -12.05
CA VAL A 68 -1.85 -21.39 -11.15
C VAL A 68 -2.18 -22.86 -11.35
N GLU A 69 -1.17 -23.72 -11.25
CA GLU A 69 -1.29 -25.17 -11.44
C GLU A 69 -1.16 -25.97 -10.13
N VAL A 70 -1.18 -25.27 -8.99
CA VAL A 70 -1.03 -25.86 -7.64
C VAL A 70 -2.23 -25.53 -6.78
N PRO A 71 -2.58 -26.38 -5.78
CA PRO A 71 -3.63 -26.06 -4.82
C PRO A 71 -3.35 -24.69 -4.18
N THR A 72 -4.34 -23.81 -4.25
CA THR A 72 -4.20 -22.41 -3.87
C THR A 72 -5.32 -21.98 -2.94
N LEU A 73 -4.97 -21.32 -1.84
CA LEU A 73 -5.94 -20.59 -1.01
C LEU A 73 -5.74 -19.10 -1.27
N PHE A 74 -6.74 -18.45 -1.84
CA PHE A 74 -6.74 -17.03 -2.18
C PHE A 74 -7.66 -16.29 -1.20
N ILE A 75 -7.08 -15.46 -0.32
CA ILE A 75 -7.82 -14.68 0.69
C ILE A 75 -7.63 -13.20 0.42
N ASP A 76 -8.73 -12.48 0.26
CA ASP A 76 -8.72 -11.05 -0.07
C ASP A 76 -10.03 -10.40 0.38
N HIS A 77 -10.08 -9.07 0.38
CA HIS A 77 -11.26 -8.25 0.70
C HIS A 77 -11.63 -7.27 -0.43
N HIS A 78 -10.77 -7.10 -1.44
CA HIS A 78 -11.03 -6.21 -2.57
C HIS A 78 -12.18 -6.68 -3.46
N THR A 79 -12.86 -5.74 -4.12
CA THR A 79 -13.82 -6.04 -5.19
C THR A 79 -13.10 -6.68 -6.37
N GLN A 80 -13.49 -7.90 -6.72
CA GLN A 80 -12.85 -8.67 -7.80
C GLN A 80 -13.82 -9.71 -8.40
N PRO A 81 -13.55 -10.21 -9.62
CA PRO A 81 -14.30 -11.33 -10.17
C PRO A 81 -14.08 -12.64 -9.39
N ARG A 82 -15.04 -13.55 -9.52
CA ARG A 82 -14.89 -14.94 -9.05
C ARG A 82 -13.82 -15.66 -9.88
N ILE A 83 -12.86 -16.28 -9.20
CA ILE A 83 -11.84 -17.14 -9.83
C ILE A 83 -12.48 -18.46 -10.23
N ARG A 84 -12.25 -18.91 -11.47
CA ARG A 84 -12.84 -20.11 -12.07
C ARG A 84 -11.94 -21.33 -11.99
N ASN A 85 -10.63 -21.13 -11.81
CA ASN A 85 -9.68 -22.22 -11.66
C ASN A 85 -10.05 -23.16 -10.49
N PRO A 86 -10.28 -24.46 -10.75
CA PRO A 86 -10.75 -25.40 -9.74
C PRO A 86 -9.71 -25.73 -8.66
N LEU A 87 -8.44 -25.36 -8.86
CA LEU A 87 -7.38 -25.50 -7.86
C LEU A 87 -7.37 -24.37 -6.83
N VAL A 88 -8.19 -23.32 -7.05
CA VAL A 88 -8.21 -22.13 -6.22
C VAL A 88 -9.45 -22.12 -5.33
N GLU A 89 -9.22 -22.19 -4.03
CA GLU A 89 -10.22 -21.84 -3.02
C GLU A 89 -10.17 -20.33 -2.79
N GLN A 90 -11.21 -19.60 -3.20
CA GLN A 90 -11.30 -18.15 -3.03
C GLN A 90 -12.17 -17.79 -1.82
N VAL A 91 -11.56 -17.16 -0.82
CA VAL A 91 -12.20 -16.62 0.39
C VAL A 91 -12.19 -15.10 0.28
N ASN A 92 -13.32 -14.53 -0.14
CA ASN A 92 -13.46 -13.08 -0.24
C ASN A 92 -14.92 -12.66 0.03
N PRO A 93 -15.20 -11.92 1.12
CA PRO A 93 -16.54 -11.44 1.45
C PRO A 93 -17.16 -10.52 0.39
N SER A 94 -16.35 -9.77 -0.38
CA SER A 94 -16.84 -8.85 -1.41
C SER A 94 -17.60 -9.56 -2.55
N LEU A 95 -17.35 -10.86 -2.76
CA LEU A 95 -18.10 -11.69 -3.70
C LEU A 95 -19.57 -11.86 -3.30
N GLY A 96 -19.88 -11.72 -2.01
CA GLY A 96 -21.24 -11.68 -1.46
C GLY A 96 -21.81 -10.26 -1.36
N GLY A 97 -21.06 -9.23 -1.80
CA GLY A 97 -21.43 -7.82 -1.62
C GLY A 97 -21.16 -7.28 -0.22
N GLU A 98 -20.43 -8.01 0.62
CA GLU A 98 -20.09 -7.58 1.97
C GLU A 98 -18.80 -6.73 1.96
N TYR A 99 -18.83 -5.63 2.71
CA TYR A 99 -17.65 -4.81 2.93
C TYR A 99 -16.85 -5.34 4.12
N TYR A 100 -15.56 -5.60 3.90
CA TYR A 100 -14.60 -5.93 4.95
C TYR A 100 -13.48 -4.90 4.93
N PRO A 101 -13.12 -4.34 6.10
CA PRO A 101 -12.21 -3.21 6.15
C PRO A 101 -10.75 -3.57 5.89
N SER A 102 -10.39 -4.87 5.94
CA SER A 102 -9.06 -5.39 5.59
C SER A 102 -9.06 -6.91 5.39
N CYS A 103 -8.08 -7.46 4.68
CA CYS A 103 -7.84 -8.89 4.51
C CYS A 103 -7.41 -9.58 5.82
N SER A 104 -6.66 -8.91 6.70
CA SER A 104 -6.26 -9.51 7.99
C SER A 104 -7.46 -9.91 8.85
N LEU A 105 -8.59 -9.19 8.78
CA LEU A 105 -9.84 -9.64 9.42
C LEU A 105 -10.44 -10.87 8.73
N VAL A 106 -10.35 -10.97 7.40
CA VAL A 106 -10.85 -12.13 6.64
C VAL A 106 -10.05 -13.38 7.02
N VAL A 107 -8.71 -13.28 7.08
CA VAL A 107 -7.82 -14.37 7.54
C VAL A 107 -8.18 -14.76 8.97
N SER A 108 -8.33 -13.78 9.86
CA SER A 108 -8.69 -14.01 11.25
C SER A 108 -10.03 -14.69 11.45
N GLU A 109 -11.04 -14.32 10.65
CA GLU A 109 -12.35 -14.95 10.70
C GLU A 109 -12.32 -16.37 10.15
N HIS A 110 -11.68 -16.57 9.00
CA HIS A 110 -11.58 -17.87 8.35
C HIS A 110 -10.89 -18.91 9.24
N PHE A 111 -9.85 -18.52 9.99
CA PHE A 111 -9.10 -19.43 10.86
C PHE A 111 -9.45 -19.32 12.36
N GLY A 112 -10.35 -18.42 12.75
CA GLY A 112 -10.71 -18.20 14.15
C GLY A 112 -9.58 -17.65 15.03
N ILE A 113 -8.59 -16.96 14.44
CA ILE A 113 -7.45 -16.37 15.15
C ILE A 113 -7.60 -14.85 15.26
N TRP A 114 -7.62 -14.32 16.48
CA TRP A 114 -7.81 -12.88 16.71
C TRP A 114 -6.74 -12.35 17.65
N ASN A 115 -5.91 -11.42 17.17
CA ASN A 115 -4.89 -10.75 17.97
C ASN A 115 -4.65 -9.32 17.44
N ALA A 116 -3.66 -8.61 17.97
CA ALA A 116 -3.39 -7.24 17.52
C ALA A 116 -2.93 -7.14 16.06
N TRP A 117 -2.39 -8.19 15.43
CA TRP A 117 -2.07 -8.17 13.99
C TRP A 117 -3.35 -8.03 13.14
N SER A 118 -4.44 -8.68 13.56
CA SER A 118 -5.75 -8.50 12.93
C SER A 118 -6.23 -7.04 12.99
N ALA A 119 -5.89 -6.33 14.07
CA ALA A 119 -6.24 -4.92 14.21
C ALA A 119 -5.30 -4.02 13.40
N LEU A 120 -3.99 -4.32 13.37
CA LEU A 120 -3.00 -3.52 12.65
C LEU A 120 -3.26 -3.49 11.15
N GLY A 121 -3.66 -4.60 10.53
CA GLY A 121 -4.00 -4.59 9.11
C GLY A 121 -5.17 -3.66 8.78
N VAL A 122 -6.19 -3.60 9.64
CA VAL A 122 -7.29 -2.61 9.52
C VAL A 122 -6.79 -1.17 9.67
N VAL A 123 -5.89 -0.91 10.62
CA VAL A 123 -5.28 0.41 10.79
C VAL A 123 -4.43 0.76 9.55
N GLY A 124 -3.77 -0.22 8.94
CA GLY A 124 -3.04 -0.09 7.67
C GLY A 124 -3.93 0.42 6.52
N ASP A 125 -5.07 -0.22 6.31
CA ASP A 125 -5.94 0.07 5.16
C ASP A 125 -6.74 1.36 5.29
N ILE A 126 -7.36 1.57 6.46
CA ILE A 126 -8.33 2.66 6.65
C ILE A 126 -7.88 3.72 7.67
N GLY A 127 -6.66 3.61 8.21
CA GLY A 127 -6.06 4.60 9.08
C GLY A 127 -6.85 4.81 10.37
N GLU A 128 -6.99 6.07 10.79
CA GLU A 128 -7.68 6.43 12.04
C GLU A 128 -9.13 5.94 12.12
N ARG A 129 -9.81 5.77 10.98
CA ARG A 129 -11.18 5.24 10.93
C ARG A 129 -11.27 3.82 11.49
N ALA A 130 -10.16 3.07 11.50
CA ALA A 130 -10.10 1.75 12.14
C ALA A 130 -10.49 1.81 13.62
N PHE A 131 -10.16 2.91 14.32
CA PHE A 131 -10.47 3.06 15.74
C PHE A 131 -11.95 3.32 16.02
N GLU A 132 -12.80 3.52 15.00
CA GLU A 132 -14.26 3.54 15.16
C GLU A 132 -14.81 2.12 15.41
N LEU A 133 -14.10 1.09 14.95
CA LEU A 133 -14.49 -0.31 15.11
C LEU A 133 -14.12 -0.82 16.51
N GLU A 134 -15.13 -1.26 17.28
CA GLU A 134 -14.94 -1.79 18.63
C GLU A 134 -13.95 -2.94 18.67
N LYS A 135 -14.06 -3.87 17.72
CA LYS A 135 -13.18 -5.04 17.61
C LYS A 135 -11.69 -4.67 17.49
N VAL A 136 -11.37 -3.64 16.69
CA VAL A 136 -10.00 -3.13 16.53
C VAL A 136 -9.50 -2.60 17.88
N ARG A 137 -10.28 -1.75 18.56
CA ARG A 137 -9.90 -1.21 19.87
C ARG A 137 -9.67 -2.32 20.89
N THR A 138 -10.58 -3.28 21.00
CA THR A 138 -10.45 -4.40 21.95
C THR A 138 -9.22 -5.25 21.70
N LEU A 139 -8.85 -5.51 20.44
CA LEU A 139 -7.67 -6.30 20.11
C LEU A 139 -6.36 -5.58 20.45
N LEU A 140 -6.29 -4.27 20.20
CA LEU A 140 -5.13 -3.45 20.56
C LEU A 140 -5.01 -3.30 22.09
N GLU A 141 -6.12 -3.05 22.79
CA GLU A 141 -6.17 -2.90 24.25
C GLU A 141 -5.70 -4.16 24.98
N ARG A 142 -6.01 -5.36 24.44
CA ARG A 142 -5.54 -6.64 25.01
C ARG A 142 -4.02 -6.78 25.02
N GLU A 143 -3.35 -6.21 24.03
CA GLU A 143 -1.89 -6.17 23.96
C GLU A 143 -1.32 -4.87 24.58
N GLY A 144 -2.19 -4.03 25.17
CA GLY A 144 -1.82 -2.75 25.77
C GLY A 144 -1.25 -1.75 24.76
N ILE A 145 -1.70 -1.79 23.50
CA ILE A 145 -1.29 -0.89 22.42
C ILE A 145 -2.28 0.28 22.34
N SER A 146 -1.75 1.50 22.45
CA SER A 146 -2.50 2.74 22.25
C SER A 146 -2.75 3.03 20.76
N ARG A 147 -3.62 4.01 20.47
CA ARG A 147 -3.91 4.43 19.08
C ARG A 147 -2.66 4.96 18.37
N ASP A 148 -1.89 5.78 19.06
CA ASP A 148 -0.67 6.39 18.51
C ASP A 148 0.41 5.33 18.26
N GLU A 149 0.55 4.36 19.17
CA GLU A 149 1.43 3.21 18.97
C GLU A 149 0.98 2.34 17.79
N ALA A 150 -0.32 2.11 17.60
CA ALA A 150 -0.83 1.35 16.46
C ALA A 150 -0.53 2.05 15.12
N LEU A 151 -0.76 3.37 15.04
CA LEU A 151 -0.39 4.17 13.86
C LEU A 151 1.12 4.14 13.61
N ARG A 152 1.93 4.22 14.68
CA ARG A 152 3.39 4.10 14.59
C ARG A 152 3.81 2.72 14.10
N LEU A 153 3.19 1.64 14.58
CA LEU A 153 3.49 0.28 14.13
C LEU A 153 3.18 0.10 12.65
N VAL A 154 2.04 0.60 12.17
CA VAL A 154 1.71 0.61 10.73
C VAL A 154 2.78 1.35 9.94
N GLU A 155 3.17 2.55 10.38
CA GLU A 155 4.22 3.31 9.71
C GLU A 155 5.56 2.57 9.65
N LEU A 156 5.93 1.87 10.73
CA LEU A 156 7.16 1.09 10.81
C LEU A 156 7.13 -0.10 9.85
N VAL A 157 6.01 -0.83 9.75
CA VAL A 157 5.86 -1.95 8.81
C VAL A 157 5.86 -1.44 7.37
N ASP A 158 5.06 -0.41 7.09
CA ASP A 158 4.94 0.23 5.78
C ASP A 158 6.25 0.86 5.28
N SER A 159 7.14 1.25 6.21
CA SER A 159 8.43 1.84 5.87
C SER A 159 9.22 1.00 4.87
N ASN A 160 9.07 -0.34 4.90
CA ASN A 160 9.75 -1.27 4.01
C ASN A 160 9.34 -1.09 2.55
N TYR A 161 8.03 -1.03 2.24
CA TYR A 161 7.61 -0.82 0.86
C TYR A 161 7.78 0.63 0.43
N ILE A 162 7.66 1.59 1.36
CA ILE A 162 7.90 3.01 1.06
C ILE A 162 9.37 3.22 0.67
N ALA A 163 10.29 2.47 1.28
CA ALA A 163 11.70 2.45 0.89
C ALA A 163 11.98 1.69 -0.41
N MET A 164 10.95 1.13 -1.06
CA MET A 164 11.06 0.29 -2.25
C MET A 164 11.91 -0.98 -2.02
N GLU A 165 11.97 -1.46 -0.77
CA GLU A 165 12.76 -2.63 -0.36
C GLU A 165 11.89 -3.89 -0.31
N ARG A 166 11.69 -4.51 -1.47
CA ARG A 166 10.87 -5.73 -1.63
C ARG A 166 11.28 -6.86 -0.68
N GLU A 167 12.57 -7.11 -0.52
CA GLU A 167 13.09 -8.17 0.36
C GLU A 167 12.84 -7.85 1.85
N ALA A 168 12.85 -6.56 2.22
CA ALA A 168 12.56 -6.14 3.58
C ALA A 168 11.06 -6.30 3.92
N VAL A 169 10.17 -6.10 2.95
CA VAL A 169 8.74 -6.43 3.08
C VAL A 169 8.55 -7.93 3.33
N GLU A 170 9.31 -8.78 2.65
CA GLU A 170 9.23 -10.22 2.82
C GLU A 170 9.77 -10.66 4.18
N GLU A 171 10.91 -10.11 4.61
CA GLU A 171 11.46 -10.37 5.93
C GLU A 171 10.55 -9.84 7.06
N ALA A 172 9.73 -8.81 6.79
CA ALA A 172 8.83 -8.24 7.77
C ALA A 172 7.84 -9.26 8.36
N VAL A 173 7.44 -10.28 7.59
CA VAL A 173 6.60 -11.38 8.10
C VAL A 173 7.32 -12.13 9.22
N ARG A 174 8.61 -12.44 9.05
CA ARG A 174 9.42 -13.09 10.10
C ARG A 174 9.70 -12.17 11.28
N VAL A 175 9.92 -10.87 11.03
CA VAL A 175 10.06 -9.89 12.10
C VAL A 175 8.81 -9.86 12.97
N LEU A 176 7.61 -9.82 12.38
CA LEU A 176 6.35 -9.92 13.14
C LEU A 176 6.23 -11.22 13.93
N LEU A 177 6.59 -12.36 13.34
CA LEU A 177 6.48 -13.67 13.97
C LEU A 177 7.43 -13.85 15.16
N ASN A 178 8.62 -13.22 15.11
CA ASN A 178 9.71 -13.43 16.07
C ASN A 178 9.80 -12.36 17.16
N ASN A 179 8.98 -11.30 17.09
CA ASN A 179 9.02 -10.20 18.05
C ASN A 179 7.65 -10.00 18.71
N ASP A 180 7.70 -9.54 19.96
CA ASP A 180 6.51 -8.99 20.60
C ASP A 180 6.09 -7.69 19.89
N ILE A 181 4.78 -7.45 19.80
CA ILE A 181 4.24 -6.30 19.08
C ILE A 181 4.72 -4.95 19.66
N LYS A 182 4.94 -4.85 20.98
CA LYS A 182 5.52 -3.64 21.57
C LYS A 182 7.00 -3.50 21.27
N GLY A 183 7.73 -4.62 21.23
CA GLY A 183 9.14 -4.63 20.85
C GLY A 183 9.38 -4.06 19.45
N LEU A 184 8.40 -4.16 18.54
CA LEU A 184 8.49 -3.61 17.19
C LEU A 184 8.56 -2.07 17.17
N LEU A 185 8.03 -1.37 18.19
CA LEU A 185 8.14 0.09 18.30
C LEU A 185 9.60 0.55 18.40
N GLU A 186 10.47 -0.33 18.89
CA GLU A 186 11.90 -0.09 19.09
C GLU A 186 12.76 -0.88 18.09
N TYR A 187 12.16 -1.56 17.11
CA TYR A 187 12.90 -2.34 16.12
C TYR A 187 13.68 -1.42 15.19
N GLU A 188 14.96 -1.27 15.52
CA GLU A 188 15.83 -0.22 14.99
C GLU A 188 15.87 -0.11 13.46
N PRO A 189 15.91 -1.22 12.67
CA PRO A 189 15.91 -1.13 11.22
C PRO A 189 14.67 -0.42 10.66
N TRP A 190 13.49 -0.66 11.25
CA TRP A 190 12.25 0.01 10.82
C TRP A 190 12.19 1.44 11.36
N VAL A 191 12.67 1.68 12.58
CA VAL A 191 12.69 3.02 13.18
C VAL A 191 13.53 3.97 12.32
N LYS A 192 14.77 3.58 11.99
CA LYS A 192 15.66 4.38 11.13
C LYS A 192 15.06 4.65 9.75
N LYS A 193 14.44 3.63 9.15
CA LYS A 193 13.82 3.75 7.83
C LYS A 193 12.65 4.72 7.86
N ALA A 194 11.77 4.59 8.85
CA ALA A 194 10.64 5.49 9.03
C ALA A 194 11.09 6.93 9.32
N GLU A 195 12.15 7.12 10.10
CA GLU A 195 12.74 8.46 10.35
C GLU A 195 13.27 9.10 9.07
N ALA A 196 14.07 8.38 8.28
CA ALA A 196 14.56 8.88 6.99
C ALA A 196 13.42 9.23 6.02
N ILE A 197 12.34 8.44 6.01
CA ILE A 197 11.13 8.72 5.21
C ILE A 197 10.44 9.99 5.69
N ARG A 198 10.29 10.19 7.01
CA ARG A 198 9.70 11.43 7.57
C ARG A 198 10.53 12.64 7.23
N GLU A 199 11.85 12.57 7.40
CA GLU A 199 12.78 13.65 7.04
C GLU A 199 12.62 14.03 5.56
N ALA A 200 12.55 13.04 4.66
CA ALA A 200 12.33 13.31 3.24
C ALA A 200 10.98 14.00 2.95
N ILE A 201 9.91 13.63 3.67
CA ILE A 201 8.60 14.28 3.54
C ILE A 201 8.66 15.71 4.09
N GLU A 202 9.30 15.93 5.23
CA GLU A 202 9.46 17.25 5.85
C GLU A 202 10.31 18.18 4.99
N GLU A 203 11.43 17.70 4.46
CA GLU A 203 12.28 18.45 3.54
C GLU A 203 11.49 18.87 2.29
N ALA A 204 10.77 17.93 1.67
CA ALA A 204 9.93 18.20 0.49
C ALA A 204 8.80 19.21 0.77
N THR A 205 8.29 19.27 2.01
CA THR A 205 7.18 20.17 2.38
C THR A 205 7.63 21.47 3.06
N SER A 206 8.94 21.69 3.21
CA SER A 206 9.49 22.80 4.01
C SER A 206 9.25 24.18 3.39
N ASN A 207 9.36 24.32 2.06
CA ASN A 207 9.19 25.58 1.35
C ASN A 207 8.50 25.36 -0.02
N PRO A 208 7.20 25.04 -0.03
CA PRO A 208 6.46 24.92 -1.29
C PRO A 208 6.37 26.27 -1.99
N GLU A 209 6.52 26.28 -3.32
CA GLU A 209 6.10 27.45 -4.12
C GLU A 209 4.57 27.51 -4.10
N GLU A 210 3.99 28.69 -3.86
CA GLU A 210 2.54 28.86 -3.89
C GLU A 210 2.10 29.63 -5.14
N ARG A 211 1.07 29.11 -5.82
CA ARG A 211 0.42 29.75 -6.96
C ARG A 211 -1.09 29.60 -6.89
N ASN A 212 -1.83 30.70 -6.78
CA ASN A 212 -3.30 30.70 -6.71
C ASN A 212 -3.88 29.76 -5.64
N GLY A 213 -3.18 29.59 -4.51
CA GLY A 213 -3.55 28.67 -3.43
C GLY A 213 -3.17 27.19 -3.68
N PHE A 214 -2.47 26.88 -4.76
CA PHE A 214 -1.86 25.57 -5.00
C PHE A 214 -0.40 25.57 -4.55
N ALA A 215 0.02 24.50 -3.88
CA ALA A 215 1.42 24.24 -3.58
C ALA A 215 2.11 23.54 -4.76
N ILE A 216 3.32 23.96 -5.10
CA ILE A 216 4.17 23.36 -6.11
C ILE A 216 5.48 22.96 -5.44
N VAL A 217 5.78 21.66 -5.47
CA VAL A 217 6.96 21.08 -4.82
C VAL A 217 7.73 20.25 -5.83
N ARG A 218 9.06 20.43 -5.83
CA ARG A 218 10.00 19.59 -6.56
C ARG A 218 11.06 19.09 -5.60
N PHE A 219 11.28 17.79 -5.57
CA PHE A 219 12.30 17.16 -4.73
C PHE A 219 12.86 15.93 -5.44
N GLU A 220 13.91 15.34 -4.86
CA GLU A 220 14.41 14.02 -5.26
C GLU A 220 14.43 13.12 -4.04
N SER A 221 13.83 11.95 -4.16
CA SER A 221 13.88 10.93 -3.11
C SER A 221 13.77 9.54 -3.71
N PRO A 222 14.52 8.55 -3.20
CA PRO A 222 14.29 7.16 -3.56
C PRO A 222 12.98 6.62 -2.97
N PHE A 223 12.36 7.30 -2.01
CA PHE A 223 11.19 6.81 -1.32
C PHE A 223 9.90 7.04 -2.11
N ASN A 224 8.96 6.10 -2.02
CA ASN A 224 7.63 6.20 -2.59
C ASN A 224 6.71 7.11 -1.75
N VAL A 225 7.09 8.38 -1.63
CA VAL A 225 6.47 9.35 -0.71
C VAL A 225 5.67 10.45 -1.41
N ILE A 226 5.68 10.49 -2.74
CA ILE A 226 5.08 11.60 -3.50
C ILE A 226 3.61 11.84 -3.15
N SER A 227 2.84 10.77 -2.95
CA SER A 227 1.44 10.86 -2.52
C SER A 227 1.33 11.43 -1.10
N LYS A 228 2.19 11.00 -0.16
CA LYS A 228 2.24 11.47 1.23
C LYS A 228 2.57 12.96 1.31
N VAL A 229 3.56 13.42 0.54
CA VAL A 229 3.89 14.85 0.38
C VAL A 229 2.66 15.65 -0.08
N ALA A 230 1.99 15.18 -1.14
CA ALA A 230 0.78 15.85 -1.65
C ALA A 230 -0.37 15.87 -0.63
N ARG A 231 -0.55 14.80 0.17
CA ARG A 231 -1.60 14.81 1.22
C ARG A 231 -1.27 15.80 2.32
N LYS A 232 -0.02 15.84 2.78
CA LYS A 232 0.41 16.78 3.82
C LYS A 232 0.14 18.23 3.39
N LEU A 233 0.51 18.58 2.16
CA LEU A 233 0.22 19.90 1.59
C LEU A 233 -1.30 20.21 1.57
N VAL A 234 -2.14 19.30 1.06
CA VAL A 234 -3.57 19.59 0.90
C VAL A 234 -4.37 19.46 2.20
N TRP A 235 -4.12 18.43 3.00
CA TRP A 235 -4.94 18.09 4.16
C TRP A 235 -4.45 18.72 5.46
N GLU A 236 -3.13 18.81 5.67
CA GLU A 236 -2.57 19.38 6.89
C GLU A 236 -2.31 20.87 6.70
N MET A 237 -1.65 21.26 5.60
CA MET A 237 -1.29 22.66 5.31
C MET A 237 -2.39 23.44 4.57
N LYS A 238 -3.51 22.78 4.23
CA LYS A 238 -4.75 23.39 3.71
C LYS A 238 -4.63 24.12 2.37
N TYR A 239 -3.66 23.74 1.53
CA TYR A 239 -3.63 24.22 0.14
C TYR A 239 -4.86 23.72 -0.66
N ARG A 240 -5.31 24.50 -1.65
CA ARG A 240 -6.40 24.11 -2.58
C ARG A 240 -6.05 22.86 -3.38
N GLY A 241 -4.77 22.70 -3.69
CA GLY A 241 -4.19 21.52 -4.31
C GLY A 241 -2.67 21.55 -4.22
N ALA A 242 -2.04 20.46 -4.65
CA ALA A 242 -0.60 20.30 -4.66
C ALA A 242 -0.16 19.62 -5.96
N VAL A 243 0.79 20.25 -6.65
CA VAL A 243 1.59 19.66 -7.73
C VAL A 243 2.92 19.25 -7.13
N VAL A 244 3.20 17.96 -7.10
CA VAL A 244 4.40 17.42 -6.50
C VAL A 244 5.19 16.66 -7.57
N VAL A 245 6.49 16.91 -7.65
CA VAL A 245 7.40 16.23 -8.58
C VAL A 245 8.54 15.59 -7.79
N ASN A 246 8.68 14.28 -7.92
CA ASN A 246 9.89 13.56 -7.53
C ASN A 246 10.74 13.35 -8.80
N GLY A 247 11.81 14.12 -8.95
CA GLY A 247 12.60 14.19 -10.18
C GLY A 247 13.47 12.96 -10.46
N ASN A 248 13.67 12.10 -9.45
CA ASN A 248 14.53 10.93 -9.58
C ASN A 248 14.07 9.77 -8.68
N PHE A 249 13.04 9.07 -9.14
CA PHE A 249 12.52 7.86 -8.52
C PHE A 249 13.00 6.64 -9.33
N HIS A 250 14.10 6.02 -8.87
CA HIS A 250 14.72 4.85 -9.50
C HIS A 250 14.95 4.99 -11.03
N GLY A 251 15.45 6.15 -11.45
CA GLY A 251 15.73 6.45 -12.86
C GLY A 251 14.58 7.11 -13.63
N ASN A 252 13.37 7.11 -13.09
CA ASN A 252 12.20 7.80 -13.63
C ASN A 252 11.90 9.10 -12.86
N ALA A 253 10.92 9.85 -13.33
CA ALA A 253 10.29 10.93 -12.58
C ALA A 253 8.85 10.54 -12.20
N GLN A 254 8.40 11.00 -11.04
CA GLN A 254 7.00 10.92 -10.64
C GLN A 254 6.41 12.33 -10.60
N VAL A 255 5.20 12.48 -11.13
CA VAL A 255 4.39 13.70 -11.02
C VAL A 255 3.08 13.32 -10.35
N TYR A 256 2.68 14.08 -9.35
CA TYR A 256 1.45 13.84 -8.59
C TYR A 256 0.70 15.15 -8.44
N PHE A 257 -0.56 15.14 -8.84
CA PHE A 257 -1.45 16.29 -8.69
C PHE A 257 -2.63 15.88 -7.81
N ARG A 258 -2.78 16.53 -6.67
CA ARG A 258 -3.90 16.33 -5.76
C ARG A 258 -4.63 17.63 -5.53
N VAL A 259 -5.94 17.58 -5.50
CA VAL A 259 -6.78 18.72 -5.16
C VAL A 259 -7.59 18.46 -3.89
N SER A 260 -8.05 19.51 -3.24
CA SER A 260 -8.98 19.42 -2.10
C SER A 260 -10.33 18.87 -2.57
N GLY A 261 -11.18 18.44 -1.63
CA GLY A 261 -12.52 17.96 -1.97
C GLY A 261 -13.38 19.03 -2.67
N GLU A 262 -13.25 20.29 -2.26
CA GLU A 262 -13.96 21.42 -2.85
C GLU A 262 -13.45 21.73 -4.27
N GLU A 263 -12.13 21.65 -4.48
CA GLU A 263 -11.51 21.92 -5.76
C GLU A 263 -11.76 20.78 -6.78
N ALA A 264 -11.94 19.55 -6.29
CA ALA A 264 -12.34 18.40 -7.11
C ALA A 264 -13.71 18.57 -7.78
N GLU A 265 -14.60 19.43 -7.26
CA GLU A 265 -15.89 19.76 -7.91
C GLU A 265 -15.71 20.71 -9.12
N ARG A 266 -14.55 21.36 -9.25
CA ARG A 266 -14.24 22.34 -10.29
C ARG A 266 -13.16 21.87 -11.27
N THR A 267 -12.45 20.81 -10.90
CA THR A 267 -11.34 20.26 -11.67
C THR A 267 -11.82 19.03 -12.44
N ASP A 268 -11.74 19.06 -13.78
CA ASP A 268 -11.94 17.86 -14.58
C ASP A 268 -10.67 16.98 -14.55
N MET A 269 -10.53 16.22 -13.45
CA MET A 269 -9.40 15.32 -13.24
C MET A 269 -9.39 14.17 -14.26
N ALA A 270 -10.55 13.75 -14.76
CA ALA A 270 -10.65 12.68 -15.74
C ALA A 270 -10.06 13.14 -17.09
N GLU A 271 -10.44 14.33 -17.55
CA GLU A 271 -9.83 14.93 -18.74
C GLU A 271 -8.31 15.09 -18.59
N LEU A 272 -7.85 15.59 -17.43
CA LEU A 272 -6.42 15.74 -17.15
C LEU A 272 -5.67 14.39 -17.27
N ILE A 273 -6.20 13.34 -16.63
CA ILE A 273 -5.60 12.00 -16.67
C ILE A 273 -5.50 11.48 -18.10
N GLU A 274 -6.56 11.61 -18.91
CA GLU A 274 -6.54 11.16 -20.31
C GLU A 274 -5.52 11.93 -21.15
N ARG A 275 -5.44 13.26 -20.98
CA ARG A 275 -4.46 14.11 -21.69
C ARG A 275 -3.03 13.74 -21.34
N VAL A 276 -2.75 13.50 -20.06
CA VAL A 276 -1.41 13.07 -19.62
C VAL A 276 -1.10 11.67 -20.14
N ARG A 277 -2.05 10.72 -20.06
CA ARG A 277 -1.88 9.37 -20.59
C ARG A 277 -1.58 9.37 -22.09
N ALA A 278 -2.16 10.30 -22.86
CA ALA A 278 -1.89 10.45 -24.30
C ALA A 278 -0.42 10.78 -24.63
N LEU A 279 0.39 11.22 -23.65
CA LEU A 279 1.83 11.38 -23.78
C LEU A 279 2.60 10.04 -23.72
N GLY A 280 1.91 8.91 -23.56
CA GLY A 280 2.49 7.58 -23.40
C GLY A 280 3.19 7.41 -22.05
N THR A 281 2.62 7.97 -20.99
CA THR A 281 3.09 7.84 -19.61
C THR A 281 2.25 6.84 -18.83
N ASN A 282 2.80 6.29 -17.74
CA ASN A 282 2.01 5.46 -16.82
C ASN A 282 1.23 6.38 -15.88
N THR A 283 -0.05 6.61 -16.21
CA THR A 283 -0.89 7.61 -15.53
C THR A 283 -2.24 7.04 -15.11
N GLY A 284 -2.57 7.27 -13.84
CA GLY A 284 -3.84 6.89 -13.23
C GLY A 284 -4.27 7.89 -12.17
N GLY A 285 -5.43 7.65 -11.56
CA GLY A 285 -5.97 8.58 -10.58
C GLY A 285 -7.43 8.30 -10.22
N LYS A 286 -7.99 9.22 -9.42
CA LYS A 286 -9.40 9.26 -9.01
C LYS A 286 -9.89 10.70 -9.18
N ARG A 287 -11.10 10.99 -8.70
CA ARG A 287 -11.73 12.32 -8.81
C ARG A 287 -10.84 13.45 -8.28
N GLU A 288 -10.18 13.25 -7.15
CA GLU A 288 -9.36 14.28 -6.50
C GLU A 288 -7.85 14.19 -6.79
N VAL A 289 -7.42 13.27 -7.65
CA VAL A 289 -5.98 12.98 -7.77
C VAL A 289 -5.55 12.35 -9.08
N MET A 290 -4.38 12.74 -9.56
CA MET A 290 -3.66 12.11 -10.66
C MET A 290 -2.23 11.79 -10.21
N GLY A 291 -1.77 10.59 -10.53
CA GLY A 291 -0.38 10.15 -10.36
C GLY A 291 0.17 9.68 -11.70
N CYS A 292 1.41 10.05 -11.99
CA CYS A 292 2.10 9.76 -13.23
C CYS A 292 3.54 9.33 -12.95
N VAL A 293 3.95 8.20 -13.52
CA VAL A 293 5.37 7.81 -13.62
C VAL A 293 5.78 7.95 -15.08
N CYS A 294 6.88 8.67 -15.32
CA CYS A 294 7.34 8.98 -16.67
C CYS A 294 8.86 9.09 -16.74
N GLU A 295 9.40 9.02 -17.96
CA GLU A 295 10.79 9.36 -18.21
C GLU A 295 11.07 10.82 -17.82
N LYS A 296 12.26 11.10 -17.29
CA LYS A 296 12.64 12.44 -16.79
C LYS A 296 12.38 13.56 -17.82
N GLY A 297 12.61 13.28 -19.10
CA GLY A 297 12.38 14.24 -20.20
C GLY A 297 10.92 14.65 -20.41
N LYS A 298 9.95 13.81 -20.02
CA LYS A 298 8.50 14.08 -20.20
C LYS A 298 7.89 14.91 -19.07
N THR A 299 8.63 15.15 -17.98
CA THR A 299 8.13 15.88 -16.81
C THR A 299 7.56 17.25 -17.16
N ASN A 300 8.22 18.00 -18.06
CA ASN A 300 7.77 19.33 -18.46
C ASN A 300 6.49 19.31 -19.30
N ASP A 301 6.31 18.28 -20.13
CA ASP A 301 5.09 18.11 -20.93
C ASP A 301 3.90 17.83 -20.00
N VAL A 302 4.09 16.93 -19.02
CA VAL A 302 3.07 16.64 -18.00
C VAL A 302 2.70 17.89 -17.20
N LEU A 303 3.69 18.64 -16.73
CA LEU A 303 3.46 19.86 -15.96
C LEU A 303 2.76 20.94 -16.78
N SER A 304 3.07 21.07 -18.07
CA SER A 304 2.42 22.05 -18.95
C SER A 304 0.92 21.81 -19.06
N ILE A 305 0.47 20.55 -19.02
CA ILE A 305 -0.96 20.21 -18.98
C ILE A 305 -1.57 20.58 -17.62
N ILE A 306 -0.88 20.27 -16.51
CA ILE A 306 -1.36 20.58 -15.15
C ILE A 306 -1.49 22.09 -14.93
N GLU A 307 -0.58 22.90 -15.47
CA GLU A 307 -0.59 24.37 -15.34
C GLU A 307 -1.88 25.03 -15.83
N GLU A 308 -2.59 24.40 -16.77
CA GLU A 308 -3.90 24.88 -17.23
C GLU A 308 -4.96 24.87 -16.12
N TYR A 309 -4.78 24.00 -15.11
CA TYR A 309 -5.69 23.80 -13.99
C TYR A 309 -5.28 24.57 -12.72
N LEU A 310 -4.13 25.26 -12.71
CA LEU A 310 -3.64 26.04 -11.55
C LEU A 310 -4.18 27.48 -11.51
N ARG A 311 -5.39 27.71 -12.03
CA ARG A 311 -6.00 29.05 -12.19
C ARG A 311 -6.90 29.45 -11.02
#